data_AF-A0A7S3NMM3-F1
#
_entry.id   AF-A0A7S3NMM3-F1
#
_cell.length_a   1.000
_cell.length_b   1.000
_cell.length_c   1.000
_cell.angle_alpha   90.00
_cell.angle_beta   90.00
_cell.angle_gamma   90.00
#
_symmetry.space_group_name_H-M   'P 1'
#
loop_
_entity.id
_entity.type
_entity.pdbx_description
1 polymer ?
#
loop_
_entity_poly.entity_id
_entity_poly.type
_entity_poly.pdbx_seq_one_letter_code
_entity_poly.pdbx_strand_id
1 'polypeptide(L)'
;GDVELVGFTNGTKGFFKGEHIIITEENFALYRNQGGCEFLGRSVDQIRTPEHQEAALETCTKFNLSGLVLVGASHSLSDAAHLTDIFLEKNIQTKVVGVPSTIFGNICGKYIESTVGFDTASKLYSQLIGNIMTDAASAVKYWYLMRLMGGDPSHLALESALQTGPNAVLISEESARDNEALPSIVNRLCDLIQKRHEEGKDFGTILIPDGLLSHLSHYSTIIDELNQAFNSCTTSEEVEKLEEKLLNSQDADDCLTPWSLSVFNILPDFIKKQLFITRKITGKFDLAQVQTEKLISHLITEEFRKRKEETGVKIPFSPVTHFFGYQGRGSLPSLFDCSLASTYGYTAGALIEHGLTGMC
;
A
#
# COMPACT_ATOMS: atom_id res chain seq x y z
N GLY A 1 39.26 -12.58 6.46
CA GLY A 1 39.76 -11.32 5.90
C GLY A 1 38.90 -10.20 6.43
N ASP A 2 39.37 -8.96 6.40
CA ASP A 2 38.53 -7.82 6.76
C ASP A 2 37.33 -7.76 5.82
N VAL A 3 36.12 -7.73 6.39
CA VAL A 3 34.86 -7.67 5.64
C VAL A 3 34.49 -6.19 5.52
N GLU A 4 34.34 -5.72 4.28
CA GLU A 4 33.86 -4.36 3.99
C GLU A 4 32.39 -4.42 3.58
N LEU A 5 31.56 -3.56 4.19
CA LEU A 5 30.13 -3.46 3.88
C LEU A 5 29.85 -2.18 3.08
N VAL A 6 29.38 -2.35 1.85
CA VAL A 6 29.05 -1.23 0.94
C VAL A 6 27.53 -0.99 0.96
N GLY A 7 27.13 0.23 1.30
CA GLY A 7 25.73 0.67 1.25
C GLY A 7 25.48 1.56 0.04
N PHE A 8 24.68 1.09 -0.92
CA PHE A 8 24.26 1.91 -2.06
C PHE A 8 23.19 2.92 -1.67
N THR A 9 23.40 4.19 -2.01
CA THR A 9 22.50 5.28 -1.60
C THR A 9 21.31 5.39 -2.55
N ASN A 10 20.19 5.95 -2.07
CA ASN A 10 18.96 6.17 -2.83
C ASN A 10 18.42 4.91 -3.54
N GLY A 11 18.54 3.74 -2.89
CA GLY A 11 18.00 2.47 -3.40
C GLY A 11 18.65 1.99 -4.70
N THR A 12 17.84 1.40 -5.58
CA THR A 12 18.32 0.81 -6.84
C THR A 12 18.89 1.86 -7.81
N LYS A 13 18.46 3.14 -7.71
CA LYS A 13 19.03 4.24 -8.52
C LYS A 13 20.50 4.49 -8.24
N GLY A 14 20.88 4.59 -6.96
CA GLY A 14 22.29 4.78 -6.65
C GLY A 14 23.09 3.51 -6.87
N PHE A 15 22.49 2.34 -6.67
CA PHE A 15 23.11 1.07 -7.06
C PHE A 15 23.51 1.07 -8.54
N PHE A 16 22.61 1.37 -9.48
CA PHE A 16 22.94 1.41 -10.91
C PHE A 16 24.01 2.43 -11.27
N LYS A 17 24.12 3.52 -10.51
CA LYS A 17 25.12 4.57 -10.71
C LYS A 17 26.44 4.31 -9.96
N GLY A 18 26.48 3.29 -9.09
CA GLY A 18 27.57 3.06 -8.15
C GLY A 18 27.71 4.16 -7.08
N GLU A 19 26.65 4.90 -6.77
CA GLU A 19 26.61 5.86 -5.64
C GLU A 19 26.50 5.08 -4.33
N HIS A 20 27.52 5.17 -3.47
CA HIS A 20 27.64 4.34 -2.27
C HIS A 20 28.37 5.03 -1.13
N ILE A 21 28.24 4.45 0.06
CA ILE A 21 29.04 4.73 1.24
C ILE A 21 29.61 3.42 1.80
N ILE A 22 30.77 3.48 2.45
CA ILE A 22 31.26 2.35 3.26
C ILE A 22 30.59 2.43 4.63
N ILE A 23 29.89 1.36 5.01
CA ILE A 23 29.21 1.26 6.30
C ILE A 23 30.23 0.84 7.35
N THR A 24 30.42 1.69 8.36
CA THR A 24 31.31 1.46 9.49
C THR A 24 30.50 1.44 10.78
N GLU A 25 31.07 0.87 11.85
CA GLU A 25 30.42 0.93 13.16
C GLU A 25 30.14 2.38 13.59
N GLU A 26 31.08 3.29 13.33
CA GLU A 26 31.00 4.70 13.72
C GLU A 26 29.87 5.44 12.99
N ASN A 27 29.74 5.28 11.67
CA ASN A 27 28.71 5.98 10.91
C ASN A 27 27.32 5.35 11.08
N PHE A 28 27.24 4.07 11.45
CA PHE A 28 25.98 3.36 11.66
C PHE A 28 25.48 3.42 13.11
N ALA A 29 26.33 3.81 14.07
CA ALA A 29 26.03 3.76 15.50
C ALA A 29 24.69 4.41 15.89
N LEU A 30 24.36 5.56 15.28
CA LEU A 30 23.14 6.32 15.58
C LEU A 30 21.88 5.72 14.95
N TYR A 31 22.02 4.82 13.97
CA TYR A 31 20.90 4.21 13.25
C TYR A 31 20.49 2.86 13.82
N ARG A 32 21.25 2.33 14.78
CA ARG A 32 20.91 1.09 15.48
C ARG A 32 19.56 1.25 16.19
N ASN A 33 18.64 0.34 15.90
CA ASN A 33 17.27 0.32 16.44
C ASN A 33 16.46 1.59 16.13
N GLN A 34 16.82 2.33 15.08
CA GLN A 34 16.02 3.46 14.60
C GLN A 34 15.07 3.01 13.48
N GLY A 35 13.98 3.75 13.31
CA GLY A 35 13.04 3.56 12.21
C GLY A 35 13.50 4.25 10.92
N GLY A 36 12.76 3.99 9.84
CA GLY A 36 12.98 4.64 8.55
C GLY A 36 14.16 4.09 7.75
N CYS A 37 14.34 4.63 6.55
CA CYS A 37 15.40 4.25 5.61
C CYS A 37 16.39 5.41 5.40
N GLU A 38 16.49 6.36 6.33
CA GLU A 38 17.22 7.62 6.11
C GLU A 38 18.72 7.45 5.90
N PHE A 39 19.33 6.41 6.47
CA PHE A 39 20.76 6.17 6.38
C PHE A 39 21.26 5.97 4.94
N LEU A 40 20.54 5.16 4.15
CA LEU A 40 20.86 4.90 2.75
C LEU A 40 19.87 5.54 1.78
N GLY A 41 18.69 5.94 2.23
CA GLY A 41 17.58 6.31 1.36
C GLY A 41 16.89 5.10 0.73
N ARG A 42 15.92 5.36 -0.15
CA ARG A 42 15.16 4.34 -0.88
C ARG A 42 14.72 4.86 -2.24
N SER A 43 14.40 3.95 -3.15
CA SER A 43 13.76 4.30 -4.43
C SER A 43 12.62 3.32 -4.77
N VAL A 44 11.92 3.59 -5.87
CA VAL A 44 10.76 2.80 -6.34
C VAL A 44 11.01 2.39 -7.79
N ASP A 45 12.16 1.77 -8.04
CA ASP A 45 12.53 1.29 -9.38
C ASP A 45 12.57 -0.22 -9.38
N GLN A 46 12.32 -0.81 -10.55
CA GLN A 46 12.36 -2.25 -10.76
C GLN A 46 13.49 -2.61 -11.72
N ILE A 47 14.20 -3.68 -11.41
CA ILE A 47 15.20 -4.27 -12.30
C ILE A 47 14.46 -5.13 -13.33
N ARG A 48 14.15 -4.52 -14.49
CA ARG A 48 13.33 -5.14 -15.53
C ARG A 48 13.97 -5.06 -16.91
N THR A 49 14.53 -3.91 -17.27
CA THR A 49 15.07 -3.70 -18.61
C THR A 49 16.49 -4.25 -18.73
N PRO A 50 16.94 -4.63 -19.94
CA PRO A 50 18.31 -5.06 -20.16
C PRO A 50 19.35 -4.03 -19.69
N GLU A 51 19.05 -2.74 -19.82
CA GLU A 51 19.92 -1.66 -19.36
C GLU A 51 20.10 -1.66 -17.84
N HIS A 52 19.02 -1.90 -17.08
CA HIS A 52 19.09 -2.01 -15.61
C HIS A 52 19.89 -3.24 -15.17
N GLN A 53 19.74 -4.35 -15.90
CA GLN A 53 20.46 -5.59 -15.63
C GLN A 53 21.96 -5.41 -15.88
N GLU A 54 22.33 -4.79 -17.00
CA GLU A 54 23.74 -4.52 -17.33
C GLU A 54 24.35 -3.55 -16.31
N ALA A 55 23.65 -2.49 -15.92
CA ALA A 55 24.13 -1.57 -14.87
C ALA A 55 24.37 -2.27 -13.52
N ALA A 56 23.50 -3.22 -13.15
CA ALA A 56 23.68 -4.03 -11.95
C ALA A 56 24.94 -4.92 -12.04
N LEU A 57 25.16 -5.56 -13.18
CA LEU A 57 26.35 -6.39 -13.45
C LEU A 57 27.64 -5.58 -13.42
N GLU A 58 27.66 -4.43 -14.10
CA GLU A 58 28.78 -3.50 -14.12
C GLU A 58 29.14 -3.05 -12.70
N THR A 59 28.14 -2.69 -11.90
CA THR A 59 28.35 -2.27 -10.51
C THR A 59 28.92 -3.40 -9.68
N CYS A 60 28.30 -4.59 -9.69
CA CYS A 60 28.79 -5.73 -8.92
C CYS A 60 30.23 -6.12 -9.30
N THR A 61 30.57 -6.07 -10.59
CA THR A 61 31.91 -6.39 -11.09
C THR A 61 32.92 -5.30 -10.70
N LYS A 62 32.56 -4.03 -10.87
CA LYS A 62 33.40 -2.87 -10.53
C LYS A 62 33.82 -2.85 -9.06
N PHE A 63 32.88 -3.18 -8.17
CA PHE A 63 33.13 -3.23 -6.73
C PHE A 63 33.62 -4.61 -6.25
N ASN A 64 33.76 -5.59 -7.15
CA ASN A 64 34.16 -6.96 -6.84
C ASN A 64 33.36 -7.56 -5.66
N LEU A 65 32.04 -7.40 -5.70
CA LEU A 65 31.17 -7.78 -4.59
C LEU A 65 31.13 -9.30 -4.43
N SER A 66 31.33 -9.78 -3.20
CA SER A 66 31.12 -11.20 -2.87
C SER A 66 29.65 -11.55 -2.76
N GLY A 67 28.83 -10.60 -2.31
CA GLY A 67 27.38 -10.75 -2.27
C GLY A 67 26.64 -9.42 -2.30
N LEU A 68 25.36 -9.49 -2.65
CA LEU A 68 24.41 -8.40 -2.79
C LEU A 68 23.15 -8.74 -2.00
N VAL A 69 22.81 -7.92 -1.02
CA VAL A 69 21.59 -8.07 -0.21
C VAL A 69 20.56 -7.04 -0.65
N LEU A 70 19.40 -7.50 -1.14
CA LEU A 70 18.28 -6.64 -1.48
C LEU A 70 17.24 -6.67 -0.35
N VAL A 71 17.07 -5.54 0.33
CA VAL A 71 16.09 -5.38 1.41
C VAL A 71 14.85 -4.70 0.87
N GLY A 72 13.67 -5.35 0.96
CA GLY A 72 12.43 -4.72 0.53
C GLY A 72 11.23 -5.64 0.44
N ALA A 73 10.19 -5.12 -0.22
CA ALA A 73 8.91 -5.80 -0.43
C ALA A 73 8.96 -6.73 -1.65
N SER A 74 7.79 -7.21 -2.10
CA SER A 74 7.64 -8.19 -3.17
C SER A 74 8.44 -7.84 -4.44
N HIS A 75 8.40 -6.60 -4.90
CA HIS A 75 9.15 -6.18 -6.09
C HIS A 75 10.68 -6.32 -5.92
N SER A 76 11.22 -5.94 -4.76
CA SER A 76 12.66 -6.07 -4.48
C SER A 76 13.09 -7.54 -4.41
N LEU A 77 12.24 -8.41 -3.87
CA LEU A 77 12.51 -9.85 -3.84
C LEU A 77 12.40 -10.48 -5.23
N SER A 78 11.46 -10.05 -6.06
CA SER A 78 11.41 -10.45 -7.47
C SER A 78 12.66 -9.99 -8.24
N ASP A 79 13.15 -8.79 -7.96
CA ASP A 79 14.38 -8.28 -8.55
C ASP A 79 15.60 -9.08 -8.10
N ALA A 80 15.66 -9.49 -6.83
CA ALA A 80 16.70 -10.38 -6.30
C ALA A 80 16.69 -11.76 -6.99
N ALA A 81 15.51 -12.33 -7.22
CA ALA A 81 15.35 -13.58 -7.95
C ALA A 81 15.84 -13.44 -9.40
N HIS A 82 15.38 -12.43 -10.13
CA HIS A 82 15.82 -12.20 -11.51
C HIS A 82 17.32 -11.93 -11.63
N LEU A 83 17.90 -11.14 -10.73
CA LEU A 83 19.35 -10.92 -10.71
C LEU A 83 20.12 -12.21 -10.44
N THR A 84 19.59 -13.10 -9.60
CA THR A 84 20.20 -14.41 -9.34
C THR A 84 20.32 -15.21 -10.63
N ASP A 85 19.24 -15.35 -11.39
CA ASP A 85 19.24 -16.10 -12.64
C ASP A 85 20.27 -15.54 -13.64
N ILE A 86 20.28 -14.22 -13.81
CA ILE A 86 21.23 -13.52 -14.70
C ILE A 86 22.68 -13.73 -14.24
N PHE A 87 22.95 -13.64 -12.94
CA PHE A 87 24.30 -13.78 -12.40
C PHE A 87 24.80 -15.22 -12.56
N LEU A 88 23.91 -16.22 -12.43
CA LEU A 88 24.24 -17.61 -12.72
C LEU A 88 24.51 -17.85 -14.21
N GLU A 89 23.67 -17.34 -15.10
CA GLU A 89 23.85 -17.45 -16.55
C GLU A 89 25.15 -16.80 -17.04
N LYS A 90 25.48 -15.62 -16.52
CA LYS A 90 26.71 -14.89 -16.86
C LYS A 90 27.94 -15.30 -16.03
N ASN A 91 27.80 -16.32 -15.16
CA ASN A 91 28.85 -16.84 -14.28
C ASN A 91 29.55 -15.75 -13.44
N ILE A 92 28.74 -14.85 -12.86
CA ILE A 92 29.17 -13.80 -11.96
C ILE A 92 29.37 -14.37 -10.56
N GLN A 93 30.45 -13.97 -9.89
CA GLN A 93 30.80 -14.48 -8.56
C GLN A 93 29.81 -14.03 -7.47
N THR A 94 29.27 -12.81 -7.59
CA THR A 94 28.39 -12.18 -6.61
C THR A 94 27.18 -13.04 -6.29
N LYS A 95 26.95 -13.31 -5.00
CA LYS A 95 25.74 -14.01 -4.51
C LYS A 95 24.63 -13.03 -4.20
N VAL A 96 23.39 -13.35 -4.54
CA VAL A 96 22.23 -12.48 -4.32
C VAL A 96 21.32 -13.08 -3.25
N VAL A 97 20.98 -12.28 -2.24
CA VAL A 97 20.08 -12.66 -1.14
C VAL A 97 19.02 -11.57 -0.95
N GLY A 98 17.76 -11.98 -0.81
CA GLY A 98 16.65 -11.08 -0.47
C GLY A 98 16.44 -11.01 1.04
N VAL A 99 15.97 -9.88 1.55
CA VAL A 99 15.49 -9.74 2.93
C VAL A 99 14.07 -9.15 2.91
N PRO A 100 13.06 -9.87 3.43
CA PRO A 100 11.67 -9.45 3.36
C PRO A 100 11.39 -8.31 4.36
N SER A 101 11.18 -7.11 3.82
CA SER A 101 10.91 -5.89 4.58
C SER A 101 9.73 -5.14 3.98
N THR A 102 8.61 -5.16 4.69
CA THR A 102 7.35 -4.53 4.29
C THR A 102 6.43 -4.43 5.50
N ILE A 103 5.70 -3.32 5.58
CA ILE A 103 4.69 -3.12 6.63
C ILE A 103 3.35 -3.77 6.28
N PHE A 104 3.20 -4.32 5.07
CA PHE A 104 1.93 -4.91 4.62
C PHE A 104 1.77 -6.36 5.08
N GLY A 105 2.84 -7.01 5.54
CA GLY A 105 2.83 -8.44 5.90
C GLY A 105 2.58 -9.36 4.71
N ASN A 106 2.70 -8.86 3.47
CA ASN A 106 2.27 -9.55 2.26
C ASN A 106 3.29 -10.54 1.68
N ILE A 107 4.47 -10.63 2.29
CA ILE A 107 5.44 -11.68 1.98
C ILE A 107 5.36 -12.70 3.11
N CYS A 108 4.53 -13.71 2.90
CA CYS A 108 4.36 -14.81 3.85
C CYS A 108 4.42 -16.16 3.12
N GLY A 109 4.83 -17.20 3.83
CA GLY A 109 4.90 -18.55 3.31
C GLY A 109 5.21 -19.54 4.42
N LYS A 110 5.35 -20.82 4.08
CA LYS A 110 5.66 -21.87 5.06
C LYS A 110 6.92 -21.58 5.90
N TYR A 111 7.88 -20.84 5.34
CA TYR A 111 9.18 -20.57 5.94
C TYR A 111 9.38 -19.10 6.33
N ILE A 112 8.49 -18.20 5.90
CA ILE A 112 8.53 -16.76 6.23
C ILE A 112 7.22 -16.44 6.94
N GLU A 113 7.29 -16.35 8.27
CA GLU A 113 6.13 -16.11 9.12
C GLU A 113 5.75 -14.64 9.18
N SER A 114 6.74 -13.75 9.07
CA SER A 114 6.54 -12.30 9.14
C SER A 114 7.63 -11.54 8.39
N THR A 115 7.31 -10.30 8.05
CA THR A 115 8.23 -9.33 7.46
C THR A 115 8.65 -8.27 8.45
N VAL A 116 9.84 -7.71 8.26
CA VAL A 116 10.31 -6.58 9.06
C VAL A 116 9.39 -5.38 8.85
N GLY A 117 8.88 -4.83 9.95
CA GLY A 117 8.08 -3.61 10.01
C GLY A 117 6.58 -3.84 10.18
N PHE A 118 6.07 -5.05 9.95
CA PHE A 118 4.64 -5.34 10.10
C PHE A 118 4.16 -5.19 11.56
N ASP A 119 4.91 -5.75 12.52
CA ASP A 119 4.57 -5.69 13.95
C ASP A 119 4.61 -4.26 14.50
N THR A 120 5.62 -3.47 14.12
CA THR A 120 5.71 -2.06 14.50
C THR A 120 4.52 -1.26 13.96
N ALA A 121 4.21 -1.43 12.67
CA ALA A 121 3.13 -0.71 12.02
C ALA A 121 1.77 -1.07 12.62
N SER A 122 1.51 -2.36 12.84
CA SER A 122 0.24 -2.83 13.40
C SER A 122 0.01 -2.32 14.83
N LYS A 123 1.04 -2.32 15.69
CA LYS A 123 0.97 -1.77 17.05
C LYS A 123 0.67 -0.28 17.06
N LEU A 124 1.36 0.50 16.23
CA LEU A 124 1.11 1.94 16.15
C LEU A 124 -0.32 2.23 15.69
N TYR A 125 -0.77 1.61 14.59
CA TYR A 125 -2.11 1.87 14.08
C TYR A 125 -3.18 1.43 15.07
N SER A 126 -3.01 0.29 15.72
CA SER A 126 -3.90 -0.19 16.78
C SER A 126 -3.97 0.79 17.94
N GLN A 127 -2.84 1.38 18.35
CA GLN A 127 -2.82 2.41 19.39
C GLN A 127 -3.61 3.66 18.97
N LEU A 128 -3.41 4.15 17.75
CA LEU A 128 -4.14 5.32 17.24
C LEU A 128 -5.65 5.05 17.10
N ILE A 129 -6.01 3.88 16.59
CA ILE A 129 -7.41 3.43 16.46
C ILE A 129 -8.06 3.30 17.83
N GLY A 130 -7.39 2.67 18.80
CA GLY A 130 -7.89 2.54 20.17
C GLY A 130 -8.12 3.89 20.86
N ASN A 131 -7.22 4.87 20.63
CA ASN A 131 -7.40 6.23 21.12
C ASN A 131 -8.65 6.89 20.52
N ILE A 132 -8.86 6.77 19.22
CA ILE A 132 -10.06 7.28 18.54
C ILE A 132 -11.32 6.58 19.01
N MET A 133 -11.28 5.26 19.22
CA MET A 133 -12.43 4.52 19.75
C MET A 133 -12.83 4.99 21.15
N THR A 134 -11.83 5.27 22.00
CA THR A 134 -12.06 5.83 23.34
C THR A 134 -12.66 7.23 23.26
N ASP A 135 -12.18 8.07 22.34
CA ASP A 135 -12.76 9.40 22.09
C ASP A 135 -14.20 9.31 21.56
N ALA A 136 -14.47 8.40 20.62
CA ALA A 136 -15.81 8.15 20.08
C ALA A 136 -16.81 7.77 21.18
N ALA A 137 -16.40 6.89 22.10
CA ALA A 137 -17.19 6.49 23.25
C ALA A 137 -17.35 7.61 24.29
N SER A 138 -16.44 8.58 24.34
CA SER A 138 -16.51 9.72 25.25
C SER A 138 -17.40 10.83 24.70
N ALA A 139 -17.33 11.11 23.39
CA ALA A 139 -18.11 12.16 22.73
C ALA A 139 -19.53 11.72 22.36
N VAL A 140 -19.76 10.41 22.13
CA VAL A 140 -21.06 9.78 21.84
C VAL A 140 -21.82 10.46 20.69
N LYS A 141 -21.09 10.88 19.65
CA LYS A 141 -21.69 11.60 18.50
C LYS A 141 -21.01 11.39 17.14
N TYR A 142 -19.79 10.86 17.14
CA TYR A 142 -18.97 10.78 15.93
C TYR A 142 -18.87 9.35 15.39
N TRP A 143 -18.90 9.25 14.07
CA TRP A 143 -18.57 8.04 13.34
C TRP A 143 -17.20 8.18 12.68
N TYR A 144 -16.20 7.47 13.17
CA TYR A 144 -14.84 7.55 12.65
C TYR A 144 -14.61 6.51 11.57
N LEU A 145 -14.37 6.97 10.34
CA LEU A 145 -13.99 6.14 9.20
C LEU A 145 -12.48 6.25 9.03
N MET A 146 -11.77 5.16 9.34
CA MET A 146 -10.32 5.13 9.39
C MET A 146 -9.80 4.25 8.25
N ARG A 147 -9.19 4.88 7.24
CA ARG A 147 -8.50 4.15 6.16
C ARG A 147 -7.11 3.74 6.61
N LEU A 148 -6.77 2.46 6.48
CA LEU A 148 -5.45 1.93 6.74
C LEU A 148 -4.73 1.64 5.43
N MET A 149 -3.47 2.04 5.39
CA MET A 149 -2.58 1.72 4.29
C MET A 149 -2.12 0.26 4.40
N GLY A 150 -2.57 -0.58 3.48
CA GLY A 150 -2.25 -2.01 3.42
C GLY A 150 -1.85 -2.48 2.03
N GLY A 151 -2.17 -1.70 0.99
CA GLY A 151 -2.05 -2.17 -0.39
C GLY A 151 -2.93 -3.40 -0.59
N ASP A 152 -2.29 -4.49 -1.00
CA ASP A 152 -2.86 -5.83 -1.06
C ASP A 152 -1.88 -6.74 -0.30
N PRO A 153 -2.31 -7.46 0.76
CA PRO A 153 -3.67 -7.75 1.28
C PRO A 153 -4.13 -6.87 2.46
N SER A 154 -5.33 -7.13 3.01
CA SER A 154 -5.93 -6.38 4.14
C SER A 154 -5.35 -6.73 5.53
N HIS A 155 -4.13 -7.29 5.60
CA HIS A 155 -3.54 -7.80 6.85
C HIS A 155 -3.46 -6.75 7.96
N LEU A 156 -3.02 -5.52 7.65
CA LEU A 156 -2.94 -4.44 8.65
C LEU A 156 -4.31 -4.04 9.19
N ALA A 157 -5.35 -4.03 8.33
CA ALA A 157 -6.71 -3.71 8.76
C ALA A 157 -7.26 -4.82 9.68
N LEU A 158 -7.03 -6.09 9.32
CA LEU A 158 -7.43 -7.24 10.12
C LEU A 158 -6.72 -7.27 11.48
N GLU A 159 -5.39 -7.15 11.49
CA GLU A 159 -4.58 -7.14 12.72
C GLU A 159 -5.01 -6.01 13.65
N SER A 160 -5.20 -4.80 13.10
CA SER A 160 -5.66 -3.66 13.88
C SER A 160 -7.08 -3.87 14.43
N ALA A 161 -7.96 -4.52 13.66
CA ALA A 161 -9.30 -4.85 14.11
C ALA A 161 -9.29 -5.86 15.27
N LEU A 162 -8.45 -6.89 15.20
CA LEU A 162 -8.31 -7.90 16.25
C LEU A 162 -7.78 -7.30 17.56
N GLN A 163 -6.88 -6.32 17.49
CA GLN A 163 -6.33 -5.65 18.67
C GLN A 163 -7.29 -4.64 19.30
N THR A 164 -8.17 -4.00 18.51
CA THR A 164 -8.96 -2.85 18.98
C THR A 164 -10.46 -3.11 19.10
N GLY A 165 -11.02 -4.06 18.35
CA GLY A 165 -12.45 -4.37 18.35
C GLY A 165 -13.36 -3.27 17.79
N PRO A 166 -13.11 -2.73 16.57
CA PRO A 166 -13.93 -1.68 15.96
C PRO A 166 -15.36 -2.18 15.68
N ASN A 167 -16.31 -1.26 15.44
CA ASN A 167 -17.70 -1.66 15.15
C ASN A 167 -17.85 -2.33 13.78
N ALA A 168 -16.99 -1.96 12.82
CA ALA A 168 -16.85 -2.66 11.55
C ALA A 168 -15.41 -2.61 11.07
N VAL A 169 -15.01 -3.67 10.37
CA VAL A 169 -13.81 -3.73 9.53
C VAL A 169 -14.25 -4.26 8.17
N LEU A 170 -13.77 -3.63 7.10
CA LEU A 170 -13.92 -4.15 5.75
C LEU A 170 -12.68 -4.99 5.41
N ILE A 171 -12.89 -6.13 4.75
CA ILE A 171 -11.82 -7.03 4.29
C ILE A 171 -11.95 -7.13 2.78
N SER A 172 -10.97 -6.60 2.04
CA SER A 172 -11.05 -6.48 0.58
C SER A 172 -11.21 -7.84 -0.11
N GLU A 173 -10.54 -8.86 0.42
CA GLU A 173 -10.52 -10.22 -0.08
C GLU A 173 -11.86 -10.94 0.13
N GLU A 174 -12.57 -10.61 1.22
CA GLU A 174 -13.94 -11.09 1.46
C GLU A 174 -14.90 -10.45 0.47
N SER A 175 -14.85 -9.11 0.31
CA SER A 175 -15.68 -8.41 -0.66
C SER A 175 -15.40 -8.89 -2.10
N ALA A 176 -14.15 -9.19 -2.46
CA ALA A 176 -13.80 -9.77 -3.76
C ALA A 176 -14.37 -11.18 -3.95
N ARG A 177 -14.18 -12.06 -2.95
CA ARG A 177 -14.69 -13.44 -2.98
C ARG A 177 -16.20 -13.48 -3.16
N ASP A 178 -16.91 -12.58 -2.49
CA ASP A 178 -18.37 -12.54 -2.47
C ASP A 178 -18.93 -11.66 -3.62
N ASN A 179 -18.06 -11.11 -4.48
CA ASN A 179 -18.38 -10.17 -5.56
C ASN A 179 -19.29 -9.02 -5.08
N GLU A 180 -18.98 -8.50 -3.91
CA GLU A 180 -19.76 -7.46 -3.24
C GLU A 180 -19.62 -6.14 -4.01
N ALA A 181 -20.74 -5.48 -4.33
CA ALA A 181 -20.72 -4.16 -4.93
C ALA A 181 -20.62 -3.07 -3.85
N LEU A 182 -20.00 -1.92 -4.16
CA LEU A 182 -19.88 -0.81 -3.21
C LEU A 182 -21.23 -0.35 -2.60
N PRO A 183 -22.35 -0.27 -3.35
CA PRO A 183 -23.66 0.03 -2.75
C PRO A 183 -24.10 -1.00 -1.70
N SER A 184 -23.74 -2.28 -1.86
CA SER A 184 -24.03 -3.32 -0.87
C SER A 184 -23.23 -3.10 0.41
N ILE A 185 -21.93 -2.79 0.28
CA ILE A 185 -21.07 -2.42 1.42
C ILE A 185 -21.67 -1.23 2.18
N VAL A 186 -22.06 -0.18 1.45
CA VAL A 186 -22.66 1.03 2.03
C VAL A 186 -23.96 0.70 2.76
N ASN A 187 -24.85 -0.09 2.17
CA ASN A 187 -26.10 -0.51 2.81
C ASN A 187 -25.85 -1.27 4.11
N ARG A 188 -24.91 -2.23 4.11
CA ARG A 188 -24.53 -2.99 5.31
C ARG A 188 -23.98 -2.09 6.41
N LEU A 189 -23.20 -1.06 6.06
CA LEU A 189 -22.72 -0.06 7.02
C LEU A 189 -23.85 0.83 7.54
N CYS A 190 -24.78 1.26 6.67
CA CYS A 190 -25.96 2.01 7.07
C CYS A 190 -26.84 1.21 8.04
N ASP A 191 -27.06 -0.08 7.79
CA ASP A 191 -27.84 -0.97 8.65
C ASP A 191 -27.18 -1.14 10.02
N LEU A 192 -25.85 -1.28 10.06
CA LEU A 192 -25.09 -1.31 11.31
C LEU A 192 -25.25 -0.01 12.10
N ILE A 193 -25.10 1.14 11.45
CA ILE A 193 -25.24 2.46 12.07
C ILE A 193 -26.66 2.65 12.60
N GLN A 194 -27.68 2.28 11.81
CA GLN A 194 -29.08 2.36 12.19
C GLN A 194 -29.39 1.48 13.40
N LYS A 195 -28.94 0.22 13.39
CA LYS A 195 -29.12 -0.69 14.53
C LYS A 195 -28.50 -0.12 15.81
N ARG A 196 -27.33 0.50 15.71
CA ARG A 196 -26.68 1.15 16.86
C ARG A 196 -27.44 2.39 17.33
N HIS A 197 -28.01 3.18 16.42
CA HIS A 197 -28.90 4.28 16.77
C HIS A 197 -30.14 3.79 17.55
N GLU A 198 -30.74 2.68 17.14
CA GLU A 198 -31.85 2.03 17.86
C GLU A 198 -31.44 1.58 19.28
N GLU A 199 -30.17 1.25 19.50
CA GLU A 199 -29.58 0.98 20.81
C GLU A 199 -29.15 2.25 21.58
N GLY A 200 -29.40 3.45 21.06
CA GLY A 200 -28.99 4.73 21.65
C GLY A 200 -27.49 5.04 21.51
N LYS A 201 -26.79 4.42 20.55
CA LYS A 201 -25.34 4.56 20.33
C LYS A 201 -25.05 5.26 19.01
N ASP A 202 -25.06 6.59 19.04
CA ASP A 202 -24.85 7.47 17.86
C ASP A 202 -23.38 7.72 17.52
N PHE A 203 -22.54 6.72 17.79
CA PHE A 203 -21.09 6.78 17.54
C PHE A 203 -20.57 5.41 17.13
N GLY A 204 -19.42 5.41 16.48
CA GLY A 204 -18.75 4.16 16.16
C GLY A 204 -17.49 4.34 15.32
N THR A 205 -16.85 3.22 15.03
CA THR A 205 -15.62 3.18 14.25
C THR A 205 -15.70 2.14 13.14
N ILE A 206 -15.20 2.50 11.96
CA ILE A 206 -15.16 1.67 10.77
C ILE A 206 -13.73 1.67 10.23
N LEU A 207 -13.11 0.50 10.12
CA LEU A 207 -11.79 0.33 9.50
C LEU A 207 -11.95 -0.04 8.03
N ILE A 208 -11.18 0.62 7.17
CA ILE A 208 -11.26 0.50 5.72
C ILE A 208 -9.84 0.24 5.17
N PRO A 209 -9.56 -0.88 4.50
CA PRO A 209 -8.30 -1.07 3.80
C PRO A 209 -8.24 -0.14 2.58
N ASP A 210 -7.09 0.49 2.32
CA ASP A 210 -6.91 1.38 1.17
C ASP A 210 -7.08 0.67 -0.17
N GLY A 211 -6.72 -0.61 -0.24
CA GLY A 211 -6.90 -1.48 -1.40
C GLY A 211 -8.33 -1.93 -1.67
N LEU A 212 -9.34 -1.54 -0.89
CA LEU A 212 -10.72 -2.02 -1.03
C LEU A 212 -11.25 -1.87 -2.45
N LEU A 213 -11.13 -0.69 -3.06
CA LEU A 213 -11.69 -0.43 -4.38
C LEU A 213 -11.02 -1.28 -5.47
N SER A 214 -9.72 -1.58 -5.34
CA SER A 214 -8.98 -2.42 -6.28
C SER A 214 -9.48 -3.87 -6.31
N HIS A 215 -10.13 -4.31 -5.23
CA HIS A 215 -10.69 -5.65 -5.08
C HIS A 215 -12.15 -5.75 -5.57
N LEU A 216 -12.80 -4.61 -5.82
CA LEU A 216 -14.14 -4.58 -6.37
C LEU A 216 -14.05 -4.63 -7.90
N SER A 217 -14.50 -5.73 -8.50
CA SER A 217 -14.40 -6.01 -9.94
C SER A 217 -14.84 -4.84 -10.83
N HIS A 218 -15.88 -4.12 -10.39
CA HIS A 218 -16.43 -2.98 -11.12
C HIS A 218 -15.47 -1.81 -11.21
N TYR A 219 -14.72 -1.54 -10.14
CA TYR A 219 -13.77 -0.43 -10.10
C TYR A 219 -12.42 -0.79 -10.72
N SER A 220 -11.97 -2.05 -10.59
CA SER A 220 -10.76 -2.51 -11.29
C SER A 220 -10.94 -2.42 -12.81
N THR A 221 -12.08 -2.86 -13.35
CA THR A 221 -12.38 -2.77 -14.79
C THR A 221 -12.39 -1.34 -15.30
N ILE A 222 -13.02 -0.40 -14.57
CA ILE A 222 -13.02 1.02 -14.95
C ILE A 222 -11.58 1.55 -15.05
N ILE A 223 -10.73 1.20 -14.09
CA ILE A 223 -9.34 1.70 -14.05
C ILE A 223 -8.50 1.11 -15.17
N ASP A 224 -8.72 -0.17 -15.51
CA ASP A 224 -8.07 -0.79 -16.66
C ASP A 224 -8.51 -0.16 -17.98
N GLU A 225 -9.81 0.07 -18.18
CA GLU A 225 -10.35 0.75 -19.37
C GLU A 225 -9.80 2.19 -19.47
N LEU A 226 -9.78 2.94 -18.36
CA LEU A 226 -9.21 4.27 -18.31
C LEU A 226 -7.71 4.28 -18.63
N ASN A 227 -6.93 3.36 -18.05
CA ASN A 227 -5.51 3.27 -18.35
C ASN A 227 -5.26 2.91 -19.83
N GLN A 228 -6.04 2.00 -20.41
CA GLN A 228 -5.94 1.65 -21.83
C GLN A 228 -6.28 2.85 -22.73
N ALA A 229 -7.37 3.55 -22.45
CA ALA A 229 -7.79 4.73 -23.21
C ALA A 229 -6.70 5.81 -23.19
N PHE A 230 -6.14 6.13 -22.02
CA PHE A 230 -5.11 7.15 -21.90
C PHE A 230 -3.73 6.74 -22.41
N ASN A 231 -3.40 5.45 -22.41
CA ASN A 231 -2.18 4.95 -23.03
C ASN A 231 -2.24 4.95 -24.56
N SER A 232 -3.45 4.97 -25.14
CA SER A 232 -3.64 5.08 -26.58
C SER A 232 -3.44 6.51 -27.12
N CYS A 233 -3.51 7.52 -26.25
CA CYS A 233 -3.23 8.91 -26.62
C CYS A 233 -1.73 9.12 -26.87
N THR A 234 -1.39 9.73 -28.01
CA THR A 234 -0.01 10.00 -28.43
C THR A 234 0.39 11.46 -28.21
N THR A 235 -0.58 12.37 -28.11
CA THR A 235 -0.35 13.81 -27.94
C THR A 235 -0.96 14.35 -26.65
N SER A 236 -0.38 15.42 -26.13
CA SER A 236 -0.93 16.12 -24.95
C SER A 236 -2.34 16.67 -25.19
N GLU A 237 -2.64 17.09 -26.42
CA GLU A 237 -3.97 17.61 -26.79
C GLU A 237 -5.04 16.52 -26.77
N GLU A 238 -4.71 15.28 -27.17
CA GLU A 238 -5.62 14.12 -27.06
C GLU A 238 -5.94 13.79 -25.60
N VAL A 239 -4.93 13.86 -24.72
CA VAL A 239 -5.09 13.60 -23.28
C VAL A 239 -6.01 14.65 -22.64
N GLU A 240 -5.83 15.94 -22.95
CA GLU A 240 -6.66 17.03 -22.43
C GLU A 240 -8.11 16.90 -22.90
N LYS A 241 -8.34 16.63 -24.20
CA LYS A 241 -9.68 16.41 -24.75
C LYS A 241 -10.39 15.23 -24.09
N LEU A 242 -9.67 14.13 -23.84
CA LEU A 242 -10.24 12.94 -23.20
C LEU A 242 -10.59 13.21 -21.72
N GLU A 243 -9.73 13.93 -21.00
CA GLU A 243 -10.00 14.34 -19.61
C GLU A 243 -11.24 15.25 -19.53
N GLU A 244 -11.36 16.24 -20.41
CA GLU A 244 -12.54 17.12 -20.47
C GLU A 244 -13.82 16.34 -20.79
N LYS A 245 -13.77 15.40 -21.74
CA LYS A 245 -14.91 14.53 -22.07
C LYS A 245 -15.40 13.73 -20.86
N LEU A 246 -14.48 13.09 -20.14
CA LEU A 246 -14.82 12.27 -18.97
C LEU A 246 -15.35 13.09 -17.79
N LEU A 247 -14.86 14.32 -17.60
CA LEU A 247 -15.35 15.20 -16.54
C LEU A 247 -16.73 15.81 -16.86
N ASN A 248 -17.02 16.11 -18.13
CA ASN A 248 -18.27 16.75 -18.54
C ASN A 248 -19.44 15.79 -18.78
N SER A 249 -19.23 14.48 -18.64
CA SER A 249 -20.27 13.43 -18.62
C SER A 249 -21.20 13.38 -19.85
N GLN A 250 -20.85 14.02 -20.97
CA GLN A 250 -21.74 14.15 -22.13
C GLN A 250 -21.41 13.24 -23.32
N ASP A 251 -20.21 12.67 -23.45
CA ASP A 251 -19.84 11.83 -24.62
C ASP A 251 -18.63 10.93 -24.33
N ALA A 252 -18.70 10.09 -23.29
CA ALA A 252 -17.63 9.15 -22.92
C ALA A 252 -17.85 7.71 -23.48
N ASP A 253 -18.87 7.54 -24.33
CA ASP A 253 -19.32 6.23 -24.84
C ASP A 253 -18.25 5.46 -25.65
N ASP A 254 -17.26 6.17 -26.21
CA ASP A 254 -16.20 5.54 -27.02
C ASP A 254 -15.02 5.02 -26.20
N CYS A 255 -14.91 5.37 -24.91
CA CYS A 255 -13.72 5.09 -24.08
C CYS A 255 -13.96 4.10 -22.95
N LEU A 256 -15.20 4.01 -22.47
CA LEU A 256 -15.62 3.10 -21.40
C LEU A 256 -16.78 2.26 -21.87
N THR A 257 -16.89 1.03 -21.36
CA THR A 257 -18.11 0.25 -21.59
C THR A 257 -19.32 0.95 -20.96
N PRO A 258 -20.56 0.77 -21.47
CA PRO A 258 -21.75 1.45 -20.93
C PRO A 258 -21.93 1.23 -19.42
N TRP A 259 -21.52 0.07 -18.94
CA TRP A 259 -21.56 -0.28 -17.54
C TRP A 259 -20.46 0.42 -16.72
N SER A 260 -19.20 0.41 -17.20
CA SER A 260 -18.10 1.15 -16.58
C SER A 260 -18.40 2.66 -16.52
N LEU A 261 -18.97 3.21 -17.60
CA LEU A 261 -19.41 4.61 -17.65
C LEU A 261 -20.49 4.90 -16.60
N SER A 262 -21.46 4.00 -16.42
CA SER A 262 -22.50 4.14 -15.40
C SER A 262 -21.91 4.17 -13.99
N VAL A 263 -21.00 3.25 -13.67
CA VAL A 263 -20.33 3.21 -12.37
C VAL A 263 -19.43 4.43 -12.16
N PHE A 264 -18.71 4.85 -13.21
CA PHE A 264 -17.89 6.06 -13.17
C PHE A 264 -18.75 7.31 -12.93
N ASN A 265 -19.91 7.42 -13.58
CA ASN A 265 -20.81 8.56 -13.42
C ASN A 265 -21.39 8.67 -12.00
N ILE A 266 -21.59 7.55 -11.32
CA ILE A 266 -22.03 7.49 -9.92
C ILE A 266 -20.93 8.00 -8.96
N LEU A 267 -19.65 7.97 -9.36
CA LEU A 267 -18.58 8.49 -8.50
C LEU A 267 -18.76 9.99 -8.26
N PRO A 268 -18.59 10.46 -7.02
CA PRO A 268 -18.60 11.89 -6.72
C PRO A 268 -17.49 12.64 -7.47
N ASP A 269 -17.76 13.89 -7.84
CA ASP A 269 -16.83 14.72 -8.62
C ASP A 269 -15.45 14.86 -7.97
N PHE A 270 -15.39 14.89 -6.63
CA PHE A 270 -14.12 14.99 -5.92
C PHE A 270 -13.26 13.73 -6.10
N ILE A 271 -13.87 12.55 -6.22
CA ILE A 271 -13.17 11.28 -6.49
C ILE A 271 -12.71 11.25 -7.95
N LYS A 272 -13.57 11.64 -8.90
CA LYS A 272 -13.20 11.76 -10.32
C LYS A 272 -11.97 12.68 -10.48
N LYS A 273 -12.01 13.88 -9.90
CA LYS A 273 -10.88 14.83 -9.92
C LYS A 273 -9.62 14.24 -9.28
N GLN A 274 -9.77 13.52 -8.17
CA GLN A 274 -8.63 12.89 -7.49
C GLN A 274 -7.95 11.83 -8.37
N LEU A 275 -8.70 11.03 -9.13
CA LEU A 275 -8.17 10.05 -10.07
C LEU A 275 -7.30 10.73 -11.15
N PHE A 276 -7.78 11.82 -11.75
CA PHE A 276 -7.01 12.57 -12.76
C PHE A 276 -5.76 13.25 -12.19
N ILE A 277 -5.85 13.85 -10.99
CA ILE A 277 -4.68 14.43 -10.31
C ILE A 277 -3.61 13.36 -10.06
N THR A 278 -4.03 12.18 -9.58
CA THR A 278 -3.12 11.06 -9.33
C THR A 278 -2.43 10.59 -10.61
N ARG A 279 -3.18 10.50 -11.71
CA ARG A 279 -2.61 10.18 -13.02
C ARG A 279 -1.58 11.21 -13.47
N LYS A 280 -1.85 12.51 -13.33
CA LYS A 280 -0.89 13.56 -13.72
C LYS A 280 0.44 13.45 -12.98
N ILE A 281 0.42 12.94 -11.75
CA ILE A 281 1.61 12.75 -10.92
C ILE A 281 2.34 11.44 -11.24
N THR A 282 1.58 10.34 -11.41
CA THR A 282 2.14 8.98 -11.47
C THR A 282 2.22 8.41 -12.88
N GLY A 283 1.58 9.04 -13.86
CA GLY A 283 1.41 8.56 -15.22
C GLY A 283 0.24 7.58 -15.44
N LYS A 284 -0.39 7.07 -14.37
CA LYS A 284 -1.47 6.07 -14.46
C LYS A 284 -2.59 6.32 -13.46
N PHE A 285 -3.77 5.79 -13.73
CA PHE A 285 -4.83 5.74 -12.73
C PHE A 285 -4.52 4.67 -11.68
N ASP A 286 -4.65 5.04 -10.41
CA ASP A 286 -4.37 4.17 -9.26
C ASP A 286 -5.41 4.40 -8.16
N LEU A 287 -6.08 3.32 -7.74
CA LEU A 287 -7.11 3.34 -6.71
C LEU A 287 -6.53 3.47 -5.29
N ALA A 288 -5.26 3.11 -5.06
CA ALA A 288 -4.66 3.16 -3.74
C ALA A 288 -4.58 4.59 -3.17
N GLN A 289 -4.54 5.60 -4.05
CA GLN A 289 -4.52 7.01 -3.65
C GLN A 289 -5.91 7.58 -3.40
N VAL A 290 -6.99 6.88 -3.80
CA VAL A 290 -8.35 7.34 -3.62
C VAL A 290 -8.69 7.42 -2.13
N GLN A 291 -9.35 8.51 -1.74
CA GLN A 291 -9.83 8.71 -0.37
C GLN A 291 -11.09 7.88 -0.12
N THR A 292 -10.94 6.56 -0.09
CA THR A 292 -12.03 5.58 0.04
C THR A 292 -12.89 5.82 1.29
N GLU A 293 -12.30 6.29 2.38
CA GLU A 293 -13.02 6.68 3.60
C GLU A 293 -14.00 7.85 3.37
N LYS A 294 -13.61 8.82 2.54
CA LYS A 294 -14.48 9.95 2.18
C LYS A 294 -15.54 9.56 1.18
N LEU A 295 -15.20 8.69 0.22
CA LEU A 295 -16.18 8.10 -0.70
C LEU A 295 -17.28 7.38 0.08
N ILE A 296 -16.91 6.45 0.98
CA ILE A 296 -17.87 5.70 1.80
C ILE A 296 -18.66 6.66 2.71
N SER A 297 -18.02 7.62 3.36
CA SER A 297 -18.71 8.64 4.16
C SER A 297 -19.77 9.41 3.36
N HIS A 298 -19.44 9.80 2.12
CA HIS A 298 -20.37 10.51 1.24
C HIS A 298 -21.55 9.62 0.85
N LEU A 299 -21.28 8.37 0.44
CA LEU A 299 -22.33 7.43 0.05
C LEU A 299 -23.26 7.07 1.20
N ILE A 300 -22.75 6.88 2.42
CA ILE A 300 -23.57 6.68 3.63
C ILE A 300 -24.47 7.89 3.88
N THR A 301 -23.94 9.11 3.69
CA THR A 301 -24.71 10.34 3.88
C THR A 301 -25.87 10.44 2.88
N GLU A 302 -25.61 10.14 1.60
CA GLU A 302 -26.65 10.10 0.57
C GLU A 302 -27.68 9.00 0.81
N GLU A 303 -27.23 7.81 1.25
CA GLU A 303 -28.12 6.70 1.56
C GLU A 303 -29.04 7.03 2.75
N PHE A 304 -28.52 7.65 3.81
CA PHE A 304 -29.38 8.14 4.90
C PHE A 304 -30.33 9.26 4.50
N ARG A 305 -29.95 10.10 3.54
CA ARG A 305 -30.87 11.10 2.98
C ARG A 305 -32.07 10.40 2.30
N LYS A 306 -31.82 9.37 1.48
CA LYS A 306 -32.87 8.57 0.84
C LYS A 306 -33.74 7.85 1.87
N ARG A 307 -33.15 7.14 2.82
CA ARG A 307 -33.89 6.45 3.89
C ARG A 307 -34.76 7.40 4.71
N LYS A 308 -34.29 8.63 4.95
CA LYS A 308 -35.09 9.67 5.63
C LYS A 308 -36.28 10.12 4.77
N GLU A 309 -36.10 10.28 3.47
CA GLU A 309 -37.19 10.63 2.54
C GLU A 309 -38.26 9.53 2.50
N GLU A 310 -37.87 8.26 2.62
CA GLU A 310 -38.76 7.10 2.61
C GLU A 310 -39.46 6.84 3.96
N THR A 311 -38.71 6.90 5.06
CA THR A 311 -39.19 6.48 6.40
C THR A 311 -39.61 7.65 7.29
N GLY A 312 -39.18 8.88 6.96
CA GLY A 312 -39.32 10.05 7.82
C GLY A 312 -38.35 10.10 9.01
N VAL A 313 -37.55 9.05 9.25
CA VAL A 313 -36.65 8.95 10.40
C VAL A 313 -35.28 9.53 10.05
N LYS A 314 -34.79 10.45 10.88
CA LYS A 314 -33.44 11.00 10.75
C LYS A 314 -32.47 10.21 11.63
N ILE A 315 -31.57 9.47 11.00
CA ILE A 315 -30.46 8.81 11.68
C ILE A 315 -29.30 9.83 11.82
N PRO A 316 -28.80 10.11 13.03
CA PRO A 316 -27.66 10.98 13.22
C PRO A 316 -26.38 10.33 12.70
N PHE A 317 -25.69 11.02 11.79
CA PHE A 317 -24.42 10.57 11.25
C PHE A 317 -23.47 11.77 11.12
N SER A 318 -22.50 11.86 12.03
CA SER A 318 -21.45 12.89 12.01
C SER A 318 -20.10 12.22 11.72
N PRO A 319 -19.73 12.07 10.44
CA PRO A 319 -18.53 11.34 10.06
C PRO A 319 -17.26 12.17 10.32
N VAL A 320 -16.21 11.49 10.79
CA VAL A 320 -14.84 12.00 10.84
C VAL A 320 -13.95 11.01 10.13
N THR A 321 -13.08 11.48 9.24
CA THR A 321 -12.24 10.61 8.41
C THR A 321 -10.77 10.73 8.78
N HIS A 322 -10.09 9.59 8.82
CA HIS A 322 -8.65 9.52 9.05
C HIS A 322 -7.98 8.60 8.04
N PHE A 323 -6.72 8.91 7.72
CA PHE A 323 -5.85 8.02 6.95
C PHE A 323 -4.60 7.68 7.76
N PHE A 324 -4.38 6.38 7.95
CA PHE A 324 -3.26 5.82 8.68
C PHE A 324 -2.31 5.09 7.73
N GLY A 325 -1.13 5.67 7.50
CA GLY A 325 -0.13 5.12 6.60
C GLY A 325 1.27 5.69 6.81
N TYR A 326 1.52 6.93 6.38
CA TYR A 326 2.88 7.48 6.38
C TYR A 326 3.51 7.59 7.78
N GLN A 327 2.72 7.86 8.81
CA GLN A 327 3.16 7.91 10.20
C GLN A 327 3.71 6.57 10.72
N GLY A 328 3.26 5.43 10.16
CA GLY A 328 3.72 4.11 10.58
C GLY A 328 5.08 3.72 10.01
N ARG A 329 5.41 4.19 8.80
CA ARG A 329 6.61 3.76 8.08
C ARG A 329 7.93 4.20 8.71
N GLY A 330 7.91 5.32 9.43
CA GLY A 330 9.08 5.88 10.13
C GLY A 330 9.06 5.69 11.63
N SER A 331 8.16 4.83 12.15
CA SER A 331 8.05 4.61 13.59
C SER A 331 9.29 3.89 14.15
N LEU A 332 9.57 4.15 15.43
CA LEU A 332 10.59 3.40 16.15
C LEU A 332 10.21 1.92 16.15
N PRO A 333 11.12 1.03 15.72
CA PRO A 333 10.83 -0.38 15.61
C PRO A 333 10.54 -1.00 16.98
N SER A 334 9.60 -1.93 17.01
CA SER A 334 9.36 -2.77 18.18
C SER A 334 10.56 -3.68 18.46
N LEU A 335 10.65 -4.22 19.66
CA LEU A 335 11.68 -5.20 20.00
C LEU A 335 11.63 -6.45 19.09
N PHE A 336 10.44 -6.81 18.62
CA PHE A 336 10.27 -7.91 17.69
C PHE A 336 10.91 -7.57 16.34
N ASP A 337 10.58 -6.43 15.75
CA ASP A 337 11.15 -6.01 14.47
C ASP A 337 12.66 -5.74 14.55
N CYS A 338 13.16 -5.19 15.66
CA CYS A 338 14.61 -5.06 15.89
C CYS A 338 15.32 -6.42 15.87
N SER A 339 14.74 -7.41 16.56
CA SER A 339 15.30 -8.76 16.65
C SER A 339 15.21 -9.49 15.31
N LEU A 340 14.07 -9.36 14.62
CA LEU A 340 13.82 -9.96 13.31
C LEU A 340 14.76 -9.38 12.25
N ALA A 341 14.87 -8.05 12.17
CA ALA A 341 15.76 -7.38 11.23
C ALA A 341 17.23 -7.76 11.45
N SER A 342 17.67 -7.80 12.72
CA SER A 342 19.02 -8.23 13.06
C SER A 342 19.25 -9.69 12.64
N THR A 343 18.29 -10.58 12.94
CA THR A 343 18.38 -12.00 12.59
C THR A 343 18.43 -12.23 11.08
N TYR A 344 17.59 -11.54 10.31
CA TYR A 344 17.60 -11.61 8.85
C TYR A 344 18.91 -11.07 8.27
N GLY A 345 19.44 -9.95 8.80
CA GLY A 345 20.74 -9.42 8.40
C GLY A 345 21.90 -10.40 8.64
N TYR A 346 21.97 -10.98 9.85
CA TYR A 346 22.97 -12.01 10.16
C TYR A 346 22.83 -13.25 9.28
N THR A 347 21.60 -13.69 9.04
CA THR A 347 21.33 -14.85 8.19
C THR A 347 21.76 -14.59 6.75
N ALA A 348 21.45 -13.41 6.19
CA ALA A 348 21.87 -13.04 4.84
C ALA A 348 23.40 -13.03 4.70
N GLY A 349 24.12 -12.50 5.69
CA GLY A 349 25.58 -12.56 5.74
C GLY A 349 26.12 -14.00 5.75
N ALA A 350 25.55 -14.86 6.61
CA ALA A 350 25.94 -16.26 6.70
C ALA A 350 25.67 -17.05 5.40
N LEU A 351 24.54 -16.78 4.72
CA LEU A 351 24.21 -17.40 3.44
C LEU A 351 25.23 -17.04 2.36
N ILE A 352 25.63 -15.77 2.27
CA ILE A 352 26.64 -15.29 1.33
C ILE A 352 28.01 -15.91 1.63
N GLU A 353 28.40 -15.97 2.91
CA GLU A 353 29.67 -16.59 3.33
C GLU A 353 29.77 -18.06 2.91
N HIS A 354 28.65 -18.79 2.95
CA HIS A 354 28.56 -20.19 2.50
C HIS A 354 28.34 -20.33 0.98
N GLY A 355 28.36 -19.23 0.23
CA GLY A 355 28.27 -19.23 -1.23
C GLY A 355 26.86 -19.48 -1.79
N LEU A 356 25.82 -19.35 -0.96
CA LEU A 356 24.42 -19.54 -1.35
C LEU A 356 23.87 -18.28 -2.03
N THR A 357 23.04 -18.45 -3.06
CA THR A 357 22.40 -17.37 -3.84
C THR A 357 20.95 -17.73 -4.14
N GLY A 358 20.11 -16.74 -4.38
CA GLY A 358 18.67 -16.94 -4.65
C GLY A 358 17.86 -17.28 -3.40
N MET A 359 18.37 -16.93 -2.22
CA MET A 359 17.73 -17.18 -0.93
C MET A 359 16.99 -15.93 -0.42
N CYS A 360 15.97 -16.13 0.40
CA CYS A 360 15.19 -15.10 1.08
C CYS A 360 14.96 -15.53 2.54
#